data_AF-A0YFM0-F1
#
_entry.id   AF-A0YFM0-F1
#
_cell.length_a   1.000
_cell.length_b   1.000
_cell.length_c   1.000
_cell.angle_alpha   90.00
_cell.angle_beta   90.00
_cell.angle_gamma   90.00
#
_symmetry.space_group_name_H-M   'P 1'
#
loop_
_entity.id
_entity.type
_entity.pdbx_description
1 polymer ?
#
loop_
_entity_poly.entity_id
_entity_poly.type
_entity_poly.pdbx_seq_one_letter_code
_entity_poly.pdbx_strand_id
1 'polypeptide(L)'
;MKNNNHSRVFTQVDYRQFRLHLAGITTNTVKGKGYETAIYDTKGDIQAILHAASIDTNGRCYPAEYFVRTSALSVPWEQAA
;
A
#
# COMPACT_ATOMS: atom_id res chain seq x y z
N MET A 1 -15.30 -27.70 -4.90
CA MET A 1 -14.93 -26.49 -4.13
C MET A 1 -14.37 -25.47 -5.10
N LYS A 2 -15.01 -24.30 -5.25
CA LYS A 2 -14.51 -23.25 -6.15
C LYS A 2 -13.41 -22.49 -5.42
N ASN A 3 -12.19 -22.56 -5.92
CA ASN A 3 -11.08 -21.76 -5.41
C ASN A 3 -11.33 -20.29 -5.78
N ASN A 4 -11.98 -19.56 -4.89
CA ASN A 4 -12.10 -18.10 -4.98
C ASN A 4 -10.75 -17.46 -4.64
N ASN A 5 -9.76 -17.63 -5.52
CA ASN A 5 -8.51 -16.87 -5.47
C ASN A 5 -8.81 -15.44 -5.93
N HIS A 6 -9.42 -14.63 -5.06
CA HIS A 6 -9.48 -13.19 -5.25
C HIS A 6 -8.05 -12.67 -5.09
N SER A 7 -7.31 -12.61 -6.20
CA SER A 7 -6.00 -11.95 -6.25
C SER A 7 -6.22 -10.51 -5.78
N ARG A 8 -5.79 -10.21 -4.56
CA ARG A 8 -5.85 -8.84 -4.03
C ARG A 8 -4.96 -7.98 -4.92
N VAL A 9 -5.45 -6.82 -5.34
CA VAL A 9 -4.69 -5.87 -6.18
C VAL A 9 -3.60 -5.18 -5.34
N PHE A 10 -3.87 -4.99 -4.06
CA PHE A 10 -2.94 -4.43 -3.08
C PHE A 10 -2.80 -5.36 -1.88
N THR A 11 -1.57 -5.44 -1.38
CA THR A 11 -1.23 -6.17 -0.16
C THR A 11 -0.87 -5.15 0.91
N GLN A 12 -1.48 -5.28 2.09
CA GLN A 12 -1.09 -4.51 3.26
C GLN A 12 0.30 -4.97 3.72
N VAL A 13 1.18 -4.01 4.00
CA VAL A 13 2.57 -4.24 4.40
C VAL A 13 2.91 -3.40 5.62
N ASP A 14 4.02 -3.72 6.28
CA ASP A 14 4.53 -2.85 7.34
C ASP A 14 5.24 -1.60 6.77
N TYR A 15 5.54 -0.64 7.64
CA TYR A 15 6.20 0.61 7.27
C TYR A 15 7.56 0.39 6.59
N ARG A 16 8.34 -0.58 7.05
CA ARG A 16 9.68 -0.85 6.52
C ARG A 16 9.59 -1.39 5.10
N GLN A 17 8.71 -2.36 4.87
CA GLN A 17 8.42 -2.94 3.56
C GLN A 17 7.92 -1.87 2.59
N PHE A 18 7.00 -1.00 3.05
CA PHE A 18 6.52 0.13 2.26
C PHE A 18 7.65 1.07 1.84
N ARG A 19 8.53 1.46 2.78
CA ARG A 19 9.68 2.34 2.49
C ARG A 19 10.68 1.71 1.53
N LEU A 20 10.95 0.41 1.66
CA LEU A 20 11.82 -0.33 0.75
C LEU A 20 11.24 -0.36 -0.66
N HIS A 21 9.93 -0.62 -0.78
CA HIS A 21 9.24 -0.57 -2.07
C HIS A 21 9.33 0.83 -2.70
N LEU A 22 9.05 1.89 -1.92
CA LEU A 22 9.14 3.27 -2.40
C LEU A 22 10.55 3.67 -2.86
N ALA A 23 11.59 3.16 -2.21
CA ALA A 23 12.98 3.41 -2.63
C ALA A 23 13.32 2.74 -3.99
N GLY A 24 12.61 1.67 -4.34
CA GLY A 24 12.82 0.91 -5.58
C GLY A 24 12.01 1.41 -6.78
N ILE A 25 11.08 2.35 -6.60
CA ILE A 25 10.24 2.86 -7.70
C ILE A 25 10.63 4.31 -8.06
N THR A 26 10.67 4.60 -9.35
CA THR A 26 10.81 5.97 -9.85
C THR A 26 9.43 6.63 -9.88
N THR A 27 9.11 7.44 -8.86
CA THR A 27 7.79 8.08 -8.72
C THR A 27 7.80 9.47 -9.34
N ASN A 28 6.76 9.82 -10.12
CA ASN A 28 6.57 11.19 -10.64
C ASN A 28 5.36 11.91 -10.03
N THR A 29 4.45 11.19 -9.37
CA THR A 29 3.21 11.81 -8.91
C THR A 29 2.69 11.18 -7.63
N VAL A 30 2.43 12.03 -6.64
CA VAL A 30 1.73 11.70 -5.39
C VAL A 30 0.41 12.49 -5.41
N LYS A 31 -0.72 11.80 -5.21
CA LYS A 31 -2.03 12.46 -5.10
C LYS A 31 -2.69 12.09 -3.79
N GLY A 32 -3.11 13.10 -3.03
CA GLY A 32 -3.96 12.94 -1.86
C GLY A 32 -5.44 13.00 -2.24
N LYS A 33 -6.26 12.13 -1.67
CA LYS A 33 -7.73 12.21 -1.72
C LYS A 33 -8.30 11.82 -0.36
N GLY A 34 -8.78 12.81 0.38
CA GLY A 34 -9.30 12.58 1.74
C GLY A 34 -8.19 12.04 2.66
N TYR A 35 -8.36 10.81 3.15
CA TYR A 35 -7.43 10.14 4.06
C TYR A 35 -6.38 9.27 3.34
N GLU A 36 -6.53 9.09 2.03
CA GLU A 36 -5.70 8.21 1.22
C GLU A 36 -4.68 9.02 0.42
N THR A 37 -3.44 8.55 0.42
CA THR A 37 -2.37 9.04 -0.45
C THR A 37 -1.97 7.94 -1.42
N ALA A 38 -2.24 8.16 -2.70
CA ALA A 38 -1.86 7.23 -3.76
C ALA A 38 -0.56 7.70 -4.43
N ILE A 39 0.35 6.74 -4.64
CA ILE A 39 1.66 6.95 -5.27
C ILE A 39 1.64 6.25 -6.62
N TYR A 40 2.00 6.99 -7.66
CA TYR A 40 1.91 6.53 -9.05
C TYR A 40 3.30 6.37 -9.67
N ASP A 41 3.42 5.41 -10.59
CA ASP A 41 4.57 5.35 -11.49
C ASP A 41 4.47 6.36 -12.64
N THR A 42 5.43 6.30 -13.56
CA THR A 42 5.51 7.17 -14.73
C THR A 42 4.44 6.90 -15.79
N LYS A 43 3.78 5.74 -15.75
CA LYS A 43 2.68 5.36 -16.64
C LYS A 43 1.32 5.74 -16.07
N GLY A 44 1.27 6.19 -14.81
CA GLY A 44 0.05 6.56 -14.11
C GLY A 44 -0.62 5.39 -13.39
N ASP A 45 0.08 4.26 -13.22
CA ASP A 45 -0.41 3.14 -12.42
C ASP A 45 -0.12 3.37 -10.93
N ILE A 46 -1.11 3.11 -10.08
CA ILE A 46 -0.93 3.21 -8.62
C ILE A 46 0.00 2.10 -8.16
N GLN A 47 1.15 2.45 -7.58
CA GLN A 47 2.13 1.50 -7.04
C GLN A 47 1.94 1.26 -5.54
N ALA A 48 1.51 2.30 -4.81
CA ALA A 48 1.35 2.24 -3.37
C ALA A 48 0.20 3.14 -2.90
N ILE A 49 -0.43 2.77 -1.79
CA ILE A 49 -1.45 3.54 -1.09
C ILE A 49 -1.05 3.65 0.37
N LEU A 50 -1.21 4.85 0.94
CA LEU A 50 -1.03 5.14 2.35
C LEU A 50 -2.35 5.66 2.90
N HIS A 51 -2.85 5.04 3.97
CA HIS A 51 -3.84 5.66 4.83
C HIS A 51 -3.11 6.41 5.94
N ALA A 52 -3.30 7.72 6.00
CA ALA A 52 -2.71 8.51 7.07
C ALA A 52 -3.35 8.15 8.42
N ALA A 53 -2.55 8.24 9.49
CA ALA A 53 -3.11 8.15 10.83
C ALA A 53 -4.18 9.24 11.02
N SER A 54 -5.29 8.88 11.65
CA SER A 54 -6.44 9.78 11.80
C SER A 54 -7.16 9.54 13.12
N ILE A 55 -7.97 10.52 13.52
CA ILE A 55 -8.86 10.43 14.68
C ILE A 55 -10.27 10.74 14.18
N ASP A 56 -11.24 9.87 14.49
CA ASP A 56 -12.63 10.13 14.13
C ASP A 56 -13.32 11.11 15.08
N THR A 57 -14.56 11.49 14.76
CA THR A 57 -15.37 12.41 15.55
C THR A 57 -15.73 11.89 16.95
N ASN A 58 -15.56 10.58 17.21
CA ASN A 58 -15.76 9.96 18.51
C ASN A 58 -14.45 9.80 19.30
N GLY A 59 -13.33 10.35 18.80
CA GLY A 59 -12.03 10.27 19.44
C GLY A 59 -11.31 8.93 19.27
N ARG A 60 -11.75 8.07 18.33
CA ARG A 60 -11.05 6.81 18.05
C ARG A 60 -9.83 7.08 17.17
N CYS A 61 -8.68 6.60 17.61
CA CYS A 61 -7.43 6.69 16.88
C CYS A 61 -7.28 5.53 15.90
N TYR A 62 -6.92 5.84 14.65
CA TYR A 62 -6.61 4.88 13.61
C TYR A 62 -5.14 5.04 13.22
N PRO A 63 -4.31 3.99 13.33
CA PRO A 63 -2.91 4.05 12.92
C PRO A 63 -2.79 4.18 11.40
N ALA A 64 -1.61 4.59 10.94
CA ALA A 64 -1.34 4.61 9.51
C ALA A 64 -1.30 3.18 8.95
N GLU A 65 -1.81 3.00 7.74
CA GLU A 65 -1.79 1.72 7.02
C GLU A 65 -1.09 1.88 5.68
N TYR A 66 -0.32 0.87 5.30
CA TYR A 66 0.52 0.89 4.12
C TYR A 66 0.15 -0.25 3.18
N PHE A 67 -0.06 0.07 1.92
CA PHE A 67 -0.44 -0.90 0.90
C PHE A 67 0.47 -0.77 -0.31
N VAL A 68 0.94 -1.89 -0.82
CA VAL A 68 1.76 -1.97 -2.04
C VAL A 68 1.01 -2.82 -3.06
N ARG A 69 1.11 -2.47 -4.35
CA ARG A 69 0.51 -3.26 -5.41
C ARG A 69 1.08 -4.68 -5.36
N THR A 70 0.20 -5.68 -5.31
CA THR A 70 0.59 -7.08 -5.07
C THR A 70 1.54 -7.62 -6.14
N SER A 71 1.39 -7.18 -7.40
CA SER A 71 2.30 -7.55 -8.49
C SER A 71 3.72 -6.99 -8.35
N ALA A 72 3.94 -5.99 -7.50
CA ALA A 72 5.24 -5.36 -7.27
C ALA A 72 5.99 -5.95 -6.06
N LEU A 73 5.36 -6.87 -5.32
CA LEU A 73 6.03 -7.65 -4.29
C LEU A 73 6.77 -8.80 -4.97
N SER A 74 8.03 -8.60 -5.32
CA SER A 74 8.85 -9.55 -6.10
C SER A 74 9.20 -10.85 -5.37
N VAL A 75 8.71 -11.08 -4.16
CA VAL A 75 8.94 -12.32 -3.41
C VAL A 75 7.82 -12.54 -2.39
N PRO A 76 7.34 -13.79 -2.22
CA PRO A 76 6.52 -14.17 -1.08
C PRO A 76 7.42 -14.10 0.16
N TRP A 77 7.35 -12.98 0.88
CA TRP A 77 8.07 -12.74 2.14
C TRP A 77 7.48 -13.52 3.33
N GLU A 78 6.52 -14.42 3.06
CA GLU A 78 5.93 -15.40 3.98
C GLU A 78 6.93 -16.43 4.55
N GLN A 79 8.22 -16.37 4.18
CA GLN A 79 9.27 -17.30 4.62
C GLN A 79 10.34 -16.67 5.52
N ALA A 80 10.17 -15.41 5.96
CA ALA A 80 11.13 -14.73 6.83
C ALA A 80 10.60 -14.51 8.26
N ALA A 81 9.89 -15.51 8.81
CA ALA A 81 9.48 -15.58 10.21
C ALA A 81 10.02 -16.85 10.87
#